data_AF-A0A2E6TD81-F1
#
_entry.id   AF-A0A2E6TD81-F1
#
_cell.length_a   1.000
_cell.length_b   1.000
_cell.length_c   1.000
_cell.angle_alpha   90.00
_cell.angle_beta   90.00
_cell.angle_gamma   90.00
#
_symmetry.space_group_name_H-M   'P 1'
#
loop_
_entity.id
_entity.type
_entity.pdbx_description
1 polymer ?
#
loop_
_entity_poly.entity_id
_entity_poly.type
_entity_poly.pdbx_seq_one_letter_code
_entity_poly.pdbx_strand_id
1 'polypeptide(L)'
;MGSLLSLGNKRHILCSRGVQQMARETKKIKLSAWILSFVALGTLLSPHAANARLLEEEQIQVETYAKLREIERYQLKIAQKFYEAKDYVAAASEYEKFLTLYERSPGGPYSLLMWAHCQVKLRLVNTAIRDGFQSVIDYWPESNEAIIANFMIGRCHALNGEPRKAEKAFQQLLEDHPKHVNATRACEEMLVIAANREDIEKQVELWTSLVFQTPSNRHTPHYASKLAQYHFRESEFDKGIEAIEKIHGEKERAFIEAVHSSGNAVTRELFAKDESQPRAKALGAELISFLEERLPGDVSEKKAEGIARETLDRIAQVHATLDQDKQVIATYERMGKKLGMDDSILGSMAEWHKRKDRREQARSVYRRYKDKQAGLRAVANSYVEENQYGQARSVYALYSDKVEGRLAIAKSYRSERNWKEAVKNYLSLIALDKERESSWQKNVVDTWREASEWDKAIDTYRELLNVDPDRHSDWYWGMAECYEKKKKWSEAIQAYRQTDNYPEGYFRMAECNKELKKWPEGLVMLNQAKSHKNVGDRAQFRIAQFYEMAGHKEKCIKAFQMTCKLYPKSSYASRAHAYLQTEYGINVTLGGSTDK
;
A
#
# COMPACT_ATOMS: atom_id res chain seq x y z
N MET A 1 3.68 -64.70 52.91
CA MET A 1 4.56 -63.67 53.52
C MET A 1 5.54 -63.27 52.43
N GLY A 2 5.55 -62.09 51.82
CA GLY A 2 5.58 -60.72 52.33
C GLY A 2 6.56 -59.99 51.40
N SER A 3 6.06 -59.26 50.41
CA SER A 3 5.98 -57.79 50.35
C SER A 3 7.21 -57.11 49.73
N LEU A 4 7.09 -56.75 48.44
CA LEU A 4 7.86 -55.70 47.76
C LEU A 4 7.01 -54.42 47.81
N LEU A 5 7.48 -53.39 48.51
CA LEU A 5 6.89 -52.05 48.49
C LEU A 5 7.57 -51.22 47.40
N SER A 6 6.80 -50.82 46.39
CA SER A 6 7.21 -49.81 45.40
C SER A 6 7.17 -48.43 46.03
N LEU A 7 8.28 -47.69 45.94
CA LEU A 7 8.28 -46.26 46.24
C LEU A 7 7.62 -45.51 45.06
N GLY A 8 6.48 -44.91 45.40
CA GLY A 8 5.50 -44.38 44.49
C GLY A 8 5.92 -43.10 43.76
N ASN A 9 5.46 -43.07 42.52
CA ASN A 9 5.39 -41.96 41.58
C ASN A 9 4.50 -40.84 42.18
N LYS A 10 5.09 -39.73 42.64
CA LYS A 10 4.34 -38.53 43.04
C LYS A 10 3.82 -37.83 41.78
N ARG A 11 2.66 -38.30 41.27
CA ARG A 11 1.94 -37.71 40.14
C ARG A 11 1.04 -36.57 40.61
N HIS A 12 1.13 -35.44 39.90
CA HIS A 12 0.50 -34.15 40.17
C HIS A 12 -1.03 -34.25 40.34
N ILE A 13 -1.51 -33.82 41.51
CA ILE A 13 -2.92 -33.56 41.80
C ILE A 13 -3.04 -32.03 41.89
N LEU A 14 -3.80 -31.40 41.00
CA LEU A 14 -4.00 -29.94 40.93
C LEU A 14 -4.68 -29.39 42.20
N CYS A 15 -5.22 -30.28 43.03
CA CYS A 15 -6.14 -29.96 44.10
C CYS A 15 -5.51 -29.67 45.48
N SER A 16 -4.18 -29.68 45.65
CA SER A 16 -3.61 -29.53 47.00
C SER A 16 -3.33 -28.09 47.45
N ARG A 17 -3.48 -27.04 46.60
CA ARG A 17 -3.55 -25.63 47.06
C ARG A 17 -3.99 -24.58 46.02
N GLY A 18 -3.70 -24.75 44.73
CA GLY A 18 -3.85 -23.66 43.73
C GLY A 18 -5.27 -23.41 43.20
N VAL A 19 -5.96 -24.43 42.70
CA VAL A 19 -7.25 -24.28 41.98
C VAL A 19 -8.38 -23.77 42.88
N GLN A 20 -8.44 -24.21 44.14
CA GLN A 20 -9.44 -23.69 45.10
C GLN A 20 -9.18 -22.25 45.51
N GLN A 21 -7.94 -21.76 45.42
CA GLN A 21 -7.59 -20.39 45.74
C GLN A 21 -8.01 -19.44 44.60
N MET A 22 -7.84 -19.86 43.34
CA MET A 22 -8.33 -19.16 42.14
C MET A 22 -9.85 -18.96 42.13
N ALA A 23 -10.63 -20.01 42.46
CA ALA A 23 -12.09 -19.94 42.55
C ALA A 23 -12.61 -19.02 43.67
N ARG A 24 -11.77 -18.71 44.67
CA ARG A 24 -12.09 -17.81 45.79
C ARG A 24 -11.88 -16.34 45.42
N GLU A 25 -10.86 -16.03 44.61
CA GLU A 25 -10.57 -14.66 44.15
C GLU A 25 -11.56 -14.19 43.07
N THR A 26 -11.94 -15.05 42.13
CA THR A 26 -12.97 -14.75 41.10
C THR A 26 -14.36 -14.49 41.68
N LYS A 27 -14.74 -15.18 42.76
CA LYS A 27 -15.99 -14.88 43.50
C LYS A 27 -15.97 -13.51 44.17
N LYS A 28 -14.80 -13.00 44.61
CA LYS A 28 -14.69 -11.66 45.20
C LYS A 28 -14.83 -10.55 44.14
N ILE A 29 -14.30 -10.76 42.93
CA ILE A 29 -14.37 -9.79 41.82
C ILE A 29 -15.80 -9.64 41.28
N LYS A 30 -16.62 -10.71 41.29
CA LYS A 30 -18.03 -10.64 40.89
C LYS A 30 -18.89 -9.72 41.78
N LEU A 31 -18.43 -9.37 42.98
CA LEU A 31 -19.21 -8.55 43.93
C LEU A 31 -18.95 -7.03 43.82
N SER A 32 -17.86 -6.60 43.16
CA SER A 32 -17.44 -5.19 43.16
C SER A 32 -17.61 -4.45 41.82
N ALA A 33 -18.01 -5.13 40.74
CA ALA A 33 -18.18 -4.52 39.42
C ALA A 33 -19.64 -4.15 39.13
N TRP A 34 -20.16 -3.15 39.84
CA TRP A 34 -21.33 -2.38 39.43
C TRP A 34 -20.94 -0.90 39.37
N ILE A 35 -21.20 -0.27 38.21
CA ILE A 35 -21.10 1.18 37.89
C ILE A 35 -19.70 1.67 37.44
N LEU A 36 -19.50 1.83 36.12
CA LEU A 36 -19.26 3.16 35.48
C LEU A 36 -19.15 3.06 33.95
N SER A 37 -19.81 4.02 33.32
CA SER A 37 -20.10 4.17 31.90
C SER A 37 -18.93 4.64 31.04
N PHE A 38 -18.98 4.24 29.76
CA PHE A 38 -18.61 4.98 28.55
C PHE A 38 -17.73 6.24 28.70
N VAL A 39 -16.51 6.16 28.17
CA VAL A 39 -15.97 7.18 27.25
C VAL A 39 -15.30 6.45 26.09
N ALA A 40 -15.92 6.53 24.92
CA ALA A 40 -15.32 6.16 23.65
C ALA A 40 -14.48 7.34 23.14
N LEU A 41 -13.22 7.09 22.78
CA LEU A 41 -12.50 7.97 21.87
C LEU A 41 -11.84 7.09 20.81
N GLY A 42 -12.31 7.25 19.58
CA GLY A 42 -12.04 6.35 18.46
C GLY A 42 -10.72 6.62 17.75
N THR A 43 -10.30 5.62 16.99
CA THR A 43 -9.58 5.80 15.73
C THR A 43 -10.09 4.76 14.71
N LEU A 44 -10.73 5.32 13.67
CA LEU A 44 -10.89 4.87 12.29
C LEU A 44 -11.02 3.37 11.96
N LEU A 45 -12.25 3.00 11.58
CA LEU A 45 -12.65 1.78 10.90
C LEU A 45 -12.07 1.69 9.48
N SER A 46 -11.53 0.53 9.12
CA SER A 46 -11.58 0.00 7.74
C SER A 46 -12.58 -1.19 7.72
N PRO A 47 -13.47 -1.30 6.73
CA PRO A 47 -14.45 -2.38 6.69
C PRO A 47 -13.85 -3.59 5.96
N HIS A 48 -13.18 -4.47 6.70
CA HIS A 48 -13.10 -5.88 6.37
C HIS A 48 -13.48 -6.62 7.65
N ALA A 49 -14.53 -7.42 7.61
CA ALA A 49 -14.87 -8.33 8.70
C ALA A 49 -13.71 -9.33 8.87
N ALA A 50 -12.73 -8.98 9.69
CA ALA A 50 -11.68 -9.88 10.11
C ALA A 50 -12.33 -10.92 11.03
N ASN A 51 -12.55 -12.13 10.52
CA ASN A 51 -12.74 -13.29 11.39
C ASN A 51 -11.56 -13.31 12.37
N ALA A 52 -11.83 -13.07 13.66
CA ALA A 52 -10.81 -13.08 14.69
C ALA A 52 -10.22 -14.49 14.79
N ARG A 53 -9.04 -14.72 14.20
CA ARG A 53 -8.31 -15.98 14.32
C ARG A 53 -7.45 -15.91 15.58
N LEU A 54 -7.42 -17.01 16.34
CA LEU A 54 -6.51 -17.19 17.48
C LEU A 54 -5.06 -16.99 17.04
N LEU A 55 -4.25 -16.37 17.90
CA LEU A 55 -2.80 -16.27 17.70
C LEU A 55 -2.16 -17.67 17.72
N GLU A 56 -0.95 -17.80 17.19
CA GLU A 56 -0.22 -19.09 17.19
C GLU A 56 0.02 -19.59 18.62
N GLU A 57 0.32 -18.68 19.57
CA GLU A 57 0.46 -19.02 21.00
C GLU A 57 -0.86 -19.44 21.67
N GLU A 58 -2.00 -19.13 21.03
CA GLU A 58 -3.34 -19.39 21.53
C GLU A 58 -3.95 -20.65 20.88
N GLN A 59 -3.20 -21.35 20.02
CA GLN A 59 -3.67 -22.56 19.34
C GLN A 59 -3.15 -23.82 20.04
N ILE A 60 -4.04 -24.80 20.20
CA ILE A 60 -3.68 -26.13 20.71
C ILE A 60 -2.92 -26.91 19.65
N GLN A 61 -1.85 -27.61 20.04
CA GLN A 61 -1.12 -28.50 19.13
C GLN A 61 -2.05 -29.58 18.55
N VAL A 62 -1.89 -29.86 17.26
CA VAL A 62 -2.74 -30.80 16.52
C VAL A 62 -2.66 -32.19 17.13
N GLU A 63 -1.47 -32.62 17.53
CA GLU A 63 -1.20 -33.91 18.18
C GLU A 63 -1.89 -34.00 19.55
N THR A 64 -1.89 -32.92 20.32
CA THR A 64 -2.58 -32.82 21.61
C THR A 64 -4.09 -32.85 21.42
N TYR A 65 -4.61 -32.10 20.43
CA TYR A 65 -6.02 -32.05 20.10
C TYR A 65 -6.57 -33.41 19.64
N ALA A 66 -5.79 -34.16 18.87
CA ALA A 66 -6.14 -35.50 18.42
C ALA A 66 -6.32 -36.49 19.59
N LYS A 67 -5.53 -36.34 20.66
CA LYS A 67 -5.60 -37.18 21.87
C LYS A 67 -6.79 -36.85 22.79
N LEU A 68 -7.48 -35.74 22.56
CA LEU A 68 -8.64 -35.35 23.38
C LEU A 68 -9.84 -36.26 23.13
N ARG A 69 -10.64 -36.48 24.17
CA ARG A 69 -11.97 -37.10 24.02
C ARG A 69 -12.91 -36.13 23.30
N GLU A 70 -13.96 -36.67 22.68
CA GLU A 70 -14.93 -35.83 21.96
C GLU A 70 -15.61 -34.79 22.87
N ILE A 71 -15.95 -35.20 24.09
CA ILE A 71 -16.55 -34.31 25.10
C ILE A 71 -15.56 -33.20 25.52
N GLU A 72 -14.28 -33.54 25.65
CA GLU A 72 -13.22 -32.56 25.95
C GLU A 72 -13.05 -31.54 24.82
N ARG A 73 -13.03 -32.01 23.57
CA ARG A 73 -13.01 -31.12 22.39
C ARG A 73 -14.22 -30.20 22.36
N TYR A 74 -15.41 -30.72 22.67
CA TYR A 74 -16.63 -29.91 22.71
C TYR A 74 -16.56 -28.81 23.77
N GLN A 75 -16.10 -29.14 24.98
CA GLN A 75 -15.94 -28.17 26.06
C GLN A 75 -14.90 -27.08 25.72
N LEU A 76 -13.75 -27.43 25.10
CA LEU A 76 -12.78 -26.43 24.64
C LEU A 76 -13.34 -25.53 23.54
N LYS A 77 -14.13 -26.08 22.61
CA LYS A 77 -14.81 -25.28 21.57
C LYS A 77 -15.78 -24.26 22.16
N ILE A 78 -16.49 -24.61 23.24
CA ILE A 78 -17.35 -23.65 23.96
C ILE A 78 -16.51 -22.51 24.53
N ALA A 79 -15.44 -22.83 25.25
CA ALA A 79 -14.55 -21.82 25.83
C ALA A 79 -13.93 -20.91 24.77
N GLN A 80 -13.47 -21.50 23.66
CA GLN A 80 -12.94 -20.77 22.51
C GLN A 80 -13.98 -19.83 21.88
N LYS A 81 -15.24 -20.27 21.75
CA LYS A 81 -16.31 -19.43 21.20
C LYS A 81 -16.52 -18.15 22.04
N PHE A 82 -16.47 -18.25 23.37
CA PHE A 82 -16.52 -17.08 24.24
C PHE A 82 -15.27 -16.19 24.08
N TYR A 83 -14.09 -16.80 23.95
CA TYR A 83 -12.82 -16.08 23.73
C TYR A 83 -12.85 -15.26 22.44
N GLU A 84 -13.29 -15.87 21.33
CA GLU A 84 -13.44 -15.22 20.02
C GLU A 84 -14.52 -14.14 20.03
N ALA A 85 -15.57 -14.33 20.83
CA ALA A 85 -16.59 -13.31 21.09
C ALA A 85 -16.09 -12.17 22.02
N LYS A 86 -14.84 -12.23 22.48
CA LYS A 86 -14.21 -11.29 23.44
C LYS A 86 -14.87 -11.25 24.81
N ASP A 87 -15.69 -12.26 25.13
CA ASP A 87 -16.23 -12.45 26.49
C ASP A 87 -15.21 -13.24 27.31
N TYR A 88 -14.15 -12.55 27.74
CA TYR A 88 -13.03 -13.18 28.44
C TYR A 88 -13.41 -13.68 29.83
N VAL A 89 -14.47 -13.15 30.45
CA VAL A 89 -14.96 -13.63 31.75
C VAL A 89 -15.65 -14.99 31.57
N ALA A 90 -16.55 -15.10 30.59
CA ALA A 90 -17.18 -16.39 30.28
C ALA A 90 -16.16 -17.40 29.77
N ALA A 91 -15.23 -16.98 28.91
CA ALA A 91 -14.16 -17.84 28.40
C ALA A 91 -13.29 -18.40 29.53
N ALA A 92 -12.81 -17.54 30.45
CA ALA A 92 -12.06 -17.98 31.61
C ALA A 92 -12.84 -18.99 32.46
N SER A 93 -14.14 -18.76 32.68
CA SER A 93 -14.98 -19.69 33.43
C SER A 93 -15.10 -21.07 32.74
N GLU A 94 -15.20 -21.11 31.42
CA GLU A 94 -15.32 -22.36 30.67
C GLU A 94 -13.97 -23.13 30.57
N TYR A 95 -12.84 -22.41 30.51
CA TYR A 95 -11.51 -23.02 30.62
C TYR A 95 -11.22 -23.54 32.04
N GLU A 96 -11.66 -22.83 33.09
CA GLU A 96 -11.58 -23.32 34.47
C GLU A 96 -12.45 -24.56 34.68
N LYS A 97 -13.66 -24.56 34.11
CA LYS A 97 -14.55 -25.72 34.10
C LYS A 97 -13.91 -26.92 33.41
N PHE A 98 -13.21 -26.74 32.29
CA PHE A 98 -12.48 -27.83 31.65
C PHE A 98 -11.44 -28.44 32.60
N LEU A 99 -10.66 -27.62 33.30
CA LEU A 99 -9.64 -28.08 34.25
C LEU A 99 -10.23 -28.87 35.42
N THR A 100 -11.40 -28.46 35.92
CA THR A 100 -12.09 -29.16 37.02
C THR A 100 -12.70 -30.50 36.59
N LEU A 101 -13.26 -30.58 35.39
CA LEU A 101 -13.92 -31.79 34.89
C LEU A 101 -12.93 -32.82 34.33
N TYR A 102 -11.79 -32.35 33.80
CA TYR A 102 -10.84 -33.16 33.04
C TYR A 102 -9.41 -32.99 33.54
N GLU A 103 -9.19 -33.12 34.85
CA GLU A 103 -7.91 -32.87 35.53
C GLU A 103 -6.70 -33.59 34.91
N ARG A 104 -6.91 -34.81 34.37
CA ARG A 104 -5.86 -35.63 33.74
C ARG A 104 -5.86 -35.59 32.21
N SER A 105 -6.64 -34.69 31.62
CA SER A 105 -6.70 -34.57 30.15
C SER A 105 -5.40 -34.00 29.61
N PRO A 106 -4.93 -34.47 28.43
CA PRO A 106 -3.82 -33.82 27.73
C PRO A 106 -4.14 -32.38 27.32
N GLY A 107 -5.40 -31.93 27.37
CA GLY A 107 -5.80 -30.54 27.13
C GLY A 107 -5.68 -29.62 28.36
N GLY A 108 -5.28 -30.15 29.52
CA GLY A 108 -5.10 -29.37 30.75
C GLY A 108 -4.13 -28.18 30.61
N PRO A 109 -2.89 -28.39 30.11
CA PRO A 109 -1.93 -27.30 29.90
C PRO A 109 -2.50 -26.19 29.02
N TYR A 110 -3.13 -26.55 27.89
CA TYR A 110 -3.76 -25.60 26.97
C TYR A 110 -4.90 -24.82 27.62
N SER A 111 -5.75 -25.50 28.39
CA SER A 111 -6.87 -24.85 29.07
C SER A 111 -6.39 -23.82 30.11
N LEU A 112 -5.35 -24.15 30.88
CA LEU A 112 -4.78 -23.21 31.85
C LEU A 112 -4.02 -22.07 31.18
N LEU A 113 -3.31 -22.36 30.08
CA LEU A 113 -2.69 -21.34 29.24
C LEU A 113 -3.74 -20.34 28.73
N MET A 114 -4.82 -20.81 28.12
CA MET A 114 -5.88 -19.95 27.60
C MET A 114 -6.64 -19.21 28.70
N TRP A 115 -6.81 -19.82 29.87
CA TRP A 115 -7.30 -19.11 31.05
C TRP A 115 -6.39 -17.93 31.42
N ALA A 116 -5.06 -18.12 31.41
CA ALA A 116 -4.10 -17.06 31.66
C ALA A 116 -4.17 -15.95 30.59
N HIS A 117 -4.33 -16.30 29.31
CA HIS A 117 -4.60 -15.34 28.23
C HIS A 117 -5.86 -14.50 28.52
N CYS A 118 -6.96 -15.11 28.98
CA CYS A 118 -8.15 -14.36 29.41
C CYS A 118 -7.81 -13.35 30.51
N GLN A 119 -7.02 -13.75 31.52
CA GLN A 119 -6.62 -12.84 32.60
C GLN A 119 -5.82 -11.64 32.08
N VAL A 120 -4.91 -11.84 31.12
CA VAL A 120 -4.19 -10.74 30.44
C VAL A 120 -5.16 -9.79 29.75
N LYS A 121 -6.15 -10.32 29.01
CA LYS A 121 -7.16 -9.49 28.32
C LYS A 121 -8.07 -8.73 29.29
N LEU A 122 -8.27 -9.28 30.50
CA LEU A 122 -8.97 -8.63 31.61
C LEU A 122 -8.08 -7.65 32.41
N ARG A 123 -6.83 -7.42 31.98
CA ARG A 123 -5.83 -6.58 32.66
C ARG A 123 -5.41 -7.09 34.04
N LEU A 124 -5.60 -8.37 34.31
CA LEU A 124 -5.18 -9.06 35.53
C LEU A 124 -3.82 -9.73 35.34
N VAL A 125 -2.82 -8.94 34.95
CA VAL A 125 -1.50 -9.42 34.48
C VAL A 125 -0.75 -10.21 35.56
N ASN A 126 -0.75 -9.75 36.82
CA ASN A 126 -0.07 -10.45 37.91
C ASN A 126 -0.71 -11.82 38.22
N THR A 127 -2.04 -11.91 38.14
CA THR A 127 -2.78 -13.16 38.28
C THR A 127 -2.47 -14.09 37.10
N ALA A 128 -2.42 -13.55 35.88
CA ALA A 128 -2.03 -14.32 34.70
C ALA A 128 -0.62 -14.93 34.84
N ILE A 129 0.36 -14.13 35.31
CA ILE A 129 1.73 -14.60 35.55
C ILE A 129 1.75 -15.69 36.63
N ARG A 130 1.26 -15.38 37.84
CA ARG A 130 1.42 -16.22 39.03
C ARG A 130 0.56 -17.49 38.98
N ASP A 131 -0.72 -17.33 38.70
CA ASP A 131 -1.70 -18.42 38.84
C ASP A 131 -1.96 -19.14 37.52
N GLY A 132 -1.68 -18.47 36.40
CA GLY A 132 -1.85 -19.00 35.05
C GLY A 132 -0.55 -19.57 34.48
N PHE A 133 0.28 -18.71 33.89
CA PHE A 133 1.47 -19.10 33.14
C PHE A 133 2.50 -19.86 34.00
N GLN A 134 2.83 -19.36 35.19
CA GLN A 134 3.78 -20.06 36.07
C GLN A 134 3.26 -21.44 36.48
N SER A 135 1.95 -21.55 36.77
CA SER A 135 1.32 -22.85 37.05
C SER A 135 1.44 -23.82 35.86
N VAL A 136 1.32 -23.35 34.61
CA VAL A 136 1.52 -24.23 33.44
C VAL A 136 2.94 -24.81 33.46
N ILE A 137 3.95 -23.98 33.73
CA ILE A 137 5.35 -24.39 33.84
C ILE A 137 5.56 -25.37 35.01
N ASP A 138 5.00 -25.07 36.19
CA ASP A 138 5.22 -25.85 37.41
C ASP A 138 4.56 -27.25 37.34
N TYR A 139 3.38 -27.36 36.72
CA TYR A 139 2.64 -28.63 36.64
C TYR A 139 2.97 -29.43 35.38
N TRP A 140 3.35 -28.77 34.28
CA TRP A 140 3.63 -29.41 33.00
C TRP A 140 4.90 -28.86 32.33
N PRO A 141 6.08 -28.94 32.97
CA PRO A 141 7.32 -28.31 32.49
C PRO A 141 7.75 -28.80 31.10
N GLU A 142 7.45 -30.05 30.75
CA GLU A 142 7.79 -30.67 29.46
C GLU A 142 6.76 -30.37 28.34
N SER A 143 5.71 -29.61 28.63
CA SER A 143 4.66 -29.30 27.65
C SER A 143 5.06 -28.14 26.73
N ASN A 144 4.56 -28.15 25.50
CA ASN A 144 4.69 -27.01 24.59
C ASN A 144 4.08 -25.73 25.21
N GLU A 145 3.00 -25.89 25.95
CA GLU A 145 2.34 -24.80 26.66
C GLU A 145 3.21 -24.20 27.76
N ALA A 146 4.13 -24.94 28.39
CA ALA A 146 5.10 -24.37 29.33
C ALA A 146 6.11 -23.46 28.62
N ILE A 147 6.55 -23.82 27.42
CA ILE A 147 7.41 -22.98 26.58
C ILE A 147 6.68 -21.69 26.19
N ILE A 148 5.41 -21.80 25.77
CA ILE A 148 4.55 -20.64 25.49
C ILE A 148 4.33 -19.80 26.75
N ALA A 149 4.07 -20.43 27.90
CA ALA A 149 3.85 -19.74 29.16
C ALA A 149 5.07 -18.93 29.59
N ASN A 150 6.29 -19.45 29.44
CA ASN A 150 7.51 -18.70 29.74
C ASN A 150 7.65 -17.45 28.84
N PHE A 151 7.41 -17.59 27.54
CA PHE A 151 7.34 -16.45 26.63
C PHE A 151 6.28 -15.42 27.06
N MET A 152 5.10 -15.88 27.45
CA MET A 152 4.02 -15.01 27.91
C MET A 152 4.31 -14.32 29.25
N ILE A 153 5.05 -14.93 30.16
CA ILE A 153 5.56 -14.27 31.38
C ILE A 153 6.44 -13.08 31.01
N GLY A 154 7.37 -13.26 30.08
CA GLY A 154 8.20 -12.17 29.57
C GLY A 154 7.38 -11.01 28.99
N ARG A 155 6.39 -11.32 28.13
CA ARG A 155 5.48 -10.32 27.56
C ARG A 155 4.64 -9.60 28.62
N CYS A 156 4.17 -10.33 29.63
CA CYS A 156 3.42 -9.75 30.74
C CYS A 156 4.27 -8.77 31.55
N HIS A 157 5.54 -9.10 31.84
CA HIS A 157 6.46 -8.16 32.49
C HIS A 157 6.73 -6.92 31.62
N ALA A 158 6.87 -7.09 30.30
CA ALA A 158 7.04 -5.96 29.38
C ALA A 158 5.80 -5.04 29.39
N LEU A 159 4.59 -5.61 29.34
CA LEU A 159 3.32 -4.88 29.44
C LEU A 159 3.17 -4.12 30.77
N ASN A 160 3.75 -4.65 31.84
CA ASN A 160 3.71 -4.05 33.17
C ASN A 160 4.82 -2.99 33.40
N GLY A 161 5.61 -2.66 32.37
CA GLY A 161 6.70 -1.69 32.48
C GLY A 161 7.91 -2.21 33.26
N GLU A 162 8.11 -3.53 33.31
CA GLU A 162 9.20 -4.18 34.04
C GLU A 162 10.23 -4.82 33.08
N PRO A 163 10.94 -4.03 32.25
CA PRO A 163 11.71 -4.55 31.13
C PRO A 163 12.89 -5.45 31.56
N ARG A 164 13.45 -5.27 32.76
CA ARG A 164 14.49 -6.17 33.30
C ARG A 164 13.96 -7.57 33.62
N LYS A 165 12.72 -7.67 34.13
CA LYS A 165 12.08 -8.96 34.41
C LYS A 165 11.66 -9.64 33.10
N ALA A 166 11.17 -8.85 32.14
CA ALA A 166 10.86 -9.33 30.80
C ALA A 166 12.09 -9.92 30.12
N GLU A 167 13.19 -9.17 30.10
CA GLU A 167 14.47 -9.58 29.53
C GLU A 167 15.00 -10.87 30.18
N LYS A 168 14.90 -11.00 31.50
CA LYS A 168 15.29 -12.23 32.20
C LYS A 168 14.46 -13.45 31.75
N ALA A 169 13.14 -13.31 31.63
CA ALA A 169 12.27 -14.41 31.21
C ALA A 169 12.52 -14.80 29.73
N PHE A 170 12.70 -13.79 28.86
CA PHE A 170 13.03 -14.02 27.45
C PHE A 170 14.41 -14.67 27.27
N GLN A 171 15.42 -14.24 28.02
CA GLN A 171 16.75 -14.82 28.00
C GLN A 171 16.72 -16.29 28.45
N GLN A 172 15.99 -16.59 29.53
CA GLN A 172 15.83 -17.96 29.99
C GLN A 172 15.18 -18.84 28.91
N LEU A 173 14.14 -18.36 28.24
CA LEU A 173 13.51 -19.10 27.13
C LEU A 173 14.49 -19.37 25.97
N LEU A 174 15.33 -18.39 25.64
CA LEU A 174 16.33 -18.52 24.59
C LEU A 174 17.41 -19.56 24.96
N GLU A 175 17.83 -19.60 26.22
CA GLU A 175 18.80 -20.58 26.74
C GLU A 175 18.23 -22.00 26.81
N ASP A 176 17.03 -22.15 27.34
CA ASP A 176 16.40 -23.45 27.57
C ASP A 176 15.88 -24.07 26.26
N HIS A 177 15.38 -23.25 25.34
CA HIS A 177 14.69 -23.70 24.12
C HIS A 177 15.11 -22.93 22.85
N PRO A 178 16.41 -22.85 22.49
CA PRO A 178 16.91 -21.98 21.43
C PRO A 178 16.32 -22.25 20.04
N LYS A 179 15.86 -23.50 19.79
CA LYS A 179 15.28 -23.94 18.51
C LYS A 179 13.75 -23.79 18.43
N HIS A 180 13.10 -23.31 19.49
CA HIS A 180 11.66 -23.12 19.50
C HIS A 180 11.26 -21.79 18.84
N VAL A 181 10.10 -21.72 18.17
CA VAL A 181 9.64 -20.50 17.47
C VAL A 181 9.56 -19.28 18.41
N ASN A 182 9.15 -19.51 19.65
CA ASN A 182 9.10 -18.44 20.66
C ASN A 182 10.49 -17.95 21.13
N ALA A 183 11.58 -18.69 20.89
CA ALA A 183 12.92 -18.18 21.17
C ALA A 183 13.30 -17.04 20.21
N THR A 184 12.98 -17.19 18.91
CA THR A 184 13.11 -16.09 17.94
C THR A 184 12.29 -14.88 18.39
N ARG A 185 11.02 -15.09 18.77
CA ARG A 185 10.13 -14.00 19.20
C ARG A 185 10.58 -13.34 20.50
N ALA A 186 11.08 -14.12 21.46
CA ALA A 186 11.65 -13.58 22.70
C ALA A 186 12.89 -12.73 22.43
N CYS A 187 13.77 -13.19 21.53
CA CYS A 187 14.93 -12.42 21.11
C CYS A 187 14.53 -11.12 20.37
N GLU A 188 13.48 -11.14 19.53
CA GLU A 188 12.90 -9.95 18.90
C GLU A 188 12.33 -8.96 19.94
N GLU A 189 11.62 -9.42 20.97
CA GLU A 189 11.10 -8.58 22.05
C GLU A 189 12.25 -7.95 22.88
N MET A 190 13.30 -8.72 23.16
CA MET A 190 14.52 -8.20 23.80
C MET A 190 15.21 -7.15 22.92
N LEU A 191 15.22 -7.36 21.60
CA LEU A 191 15.82 -6.42 20.66
C LEU A 191 15.11 -5.06 20.67
N VAL A 192 13.77 -5.07 20.79
CA VAL A 192 12.98 -3.84 20.96
C VAL A 192 13.35 -3.12 22.26
N ILE A 193 13.51 -3.87 23.35
CA ILE A 193 13.93 -3.30 24.65
C ILE A 193 15.33 -2.66 24.54
N ALA A 194 16.28 -3.35 23.91
CA ALA A 194 17.64 -2.84 23.71
C ALA A 194 17.67 -1.60 22.80
N ALA A 195 16.89 -1.60 21.71
CA ALA A 195 16.76 -0.45 20.82
C ALA A 195 16.19 0.79 21.52
N ASN A 196 15.18 0.62 22.37
CA ASN A 196 14.60 1.72 23.16
C ASN A 196 15.58 2.30 24.20
N ARG A 197 16.60 1.52 24.60
CA ARG A 197 17.67 1.96 25.50
C ARG A 197 18.90 2.49 24.76
N GLU A 198 18.88 2.46 23.43
CA GLU A 198 20.03 2.77 22.57
C GLU A 198 21.26 1.90 22.87
N ASP A 199 21.04 0.68 23.38
CA ASP A 199 22.10 -0.25 23.75
C ASP A 199 22.57 -1.01 22.50
N ILE A 200 23.62 -0.49 21.85
CA ILE A 200 24.14 -1.05 20.60
C ILE A 200 24.82 -2.40 20.83
N GLU A 201 25.56 -2.56 21.93
CA GLU A 201 26.25 -3.81 22.25
C GLU A 201 25.23 -4.95 22.39
N LYS A 202 24.15 -4.70 23.14
CA LYS A 202 23.07 -5.69 23.29
C LYS A 202 22.33 -5.94 21.98
N GLN A 203 22.12 -4.92 21.15
CA GLN A 203 21.52 -5.11 19.83
C GLN A 203 22.36 -6.01 18.92
N VAL A 204 23.68 -5.85 18.93
CA VAL A 204 24.60 -6.69 18.14
C VAL A 204 24.59 -8.13 18.64
N GLU A 205 24.60 -8.34 19.96
CA GLU A 205 24.44 -9.66 20.57
C GLU A 205 23.12 -10.32 20.10
N LEU A 206 22.01 -9.61 20.16
CA LEU A 206 20.69 -10.13 19.80
C LEU A 206 20.53 -10.35 18.29
N TRP A 207 21.07 -9.48 17.42
CA TRP A 207 21.12 -9.75 15.99
C TRP A 207 21.92 -11.00 15.69
N THR A 208 23.04 -11.22 16.39
CA THR A 208 23.84 -12.44 16.26
C THR A 208 23.02 -13.67 16.65
N SER A 209 22.33 -13.64 17.79
CA SER A 209 21.45 -14.75 18.20
C SER A 209 20.32 -15.01 17.19
N LEU A 210 19.68 -13.97 16.66
CA LEU A 210 18.61 -14.08 15.67
C LEU A 210 19.07 -14.71 14.35
N VAL A 211 20.32 -14.45 13.96
CA VAL A 211 20.90 -14.96 12.70
C VAL A 211 21.44 -16.38 12.85
N PHE A 212 22.10 -16.68 13.97
CA PHE A 212 22.90 -17.90 14.10
C PHE A 212 22.31 -18.95 15.07
N GLN A 213 21.52 -18.54 16.06
CA GLN A 213 21.13 -19.40 17.19
C GLN A 213 19.64 -19.76 17.21
N THR A 214 18.77 -18.88 16.70
CA THR A 214 17.31 -19.11 16.68
C THR A 214 16.78 -19.61 15.32
N PRO A 215 15.58 -20.21 15.26
CA PRO A 215 14.92 -20.54 14.00
C PRO A 215 14.78 -19.33 13.09
N SER A 216 15.12 -19.50 11.81
CA SER A 216 14.94 -18.46 10.80
C SER A 216 13.46 -18.21 10.53
N ASN A 217 13.11 -16.94 10.39
CA ASN A 217 11.78 -16.47 10.01
C ASN A 217 11.90 -15.45 8.86
N ARG A 218 10.77 -14.84 8.48
CA ARG A 218 10.74 -13.83 7.40
C ARG A 218 11.56 -12.56 7.68
N HIS A 219 11.90 -12.30 8.95
CA HIS A 219 12.64 -11.12 9.40
C HIS A 219 14.14 -11.38 9.53
N THR A 220 14.59 -12.63 9.59
CA THR A 220 16.01 -12.99 9.71
C THR A 220 16.93 -12.31 8.68
N PRO A 221 16.58 -12.17 7.38
CA PRO A 221 17.41 -11.43 6.43
C PRO A 221 17.63 -9.96 6.82
N HIS A 222 16.65 -9.32 7.48
CA HIS A 222 16.78 -7.96 7.97
C HIS A 222 17.80 -7.88 9.12
N TYR A 223 17.77 -8.82 10.07
CA TYR A 223 18.72 -8.86 11.19
C TYR A 223 20.15 -9.14 10.70
N ALA A 224 20.32 -10.06 9.75
CA ALA A 224 21.61 -10.29 9.10
C ALA A 224 22.16 -9.03 8.41
N SER A 225 21.29 -8.29 7.71
CA SER A 225 21.70 -7.02 7.09
C SER A 225 22.11 -5.98 8.12
N LYS A 226 21.43 -5.89 9.27
CA LYS A 226 21.78 -4.96 10.37
C LYS A 226 23.11 -5.32 11.02
N LEU A 227 23.31 -6.60 11.32
CA LEU A 227 24.57 -7.13 11.85
C LEU A 227 25.73 -6.89 10.88
N ALA A 228 25.52 -7.15 9.59
CA ALA A 228 26.54 -6.90 8.57
C ALA A 228 26.90 -5.43 8.44
N GLN A 229 25.90 -4.54 8.44
CA GLN A 229 26.15 -3.09 8.41
C GLN A 229 26.91 -2.61 9.64
N TYR A 230 26.68 -3.21 10.81
CA TYR A 230 27.48 -2.92 12.01
C TYR A 230 28.95 -3.31 11.79
N HIS A 231 29.22 -4.56 11.40
CA HIS A 231 30.59 -5.03 11.17
C HIS A 231 31.31 -4.25 10.04
N PHE A 232 30.60 -3.86 8.98
CA PHE A 232 31.18 -3.00 7.94
C PHE A 232 31.58 -1.62 8.45
N ARG A 233 30.85 -1.03 9.42
CA ARG A 233 31.26 0.23 10.07
C ARG A 233 32.52 0.06 10.92
N GLU A 234 32.63 -1.09 11.59
CA GLU A 234 33.78 -1.46 12.43
C GLU A 234 34.98 -1.98 11.63
N SER A 235 34.93 -1.96 10.28
CA SER A 235 35.99 -2.48 9.40
C SER A 235 36.26 -3.98 9.56
N GLU A 236 35.22 -4.73 9.94
CA GLU A 236 35.24 -6.19 10.10
C GLU A 236 34.51 -6.86 8.93
N PHE A 237 35.03 -6.66 7.71
CA PHE A 237 34.34 -7.04 6.47
C PHE A 237 33.93 -8.52 6.42
N ASP A 238 34.83 -9.42 6.82
CA ASP A 238 34.58 -10.87 6.81
C ASP A 238 33.40 -11.28 7.71
N LYS A 239 33.29 -10.69 8.91
CA LYS A 239 32.16 -10.95 9.82
C LYS A 239 30.84 -10.45 9.24
N GLY A 240 30.88 -9.32 8.53
CA GLY A 240 29.71 -8.79 7.85
C GLY A 240 29.25 -9.70 6.70
N ILE A 241 30.19 -10.30 5.97
CA ILE A 241 29.89 -11.30 4.93
C ILE A 241 29.29 -12.56 5.56
N GLU A 242 29.89 -13.09 6.62
CA GLU A 242 29.44 -14.31 7.30
C GLU A 242 27.97 -14.20 7.74
N ALA A 243 27.58 -13.05 8.30
CA ALA A 243 26.20 -12.79 8.70
C ALA A 243 25.20 -12.90 7.53
N ILE A 244 25.57 -12.41 6.35
CA ILE A 244 24.71 -12.44 5.16
C ILE A 244 24.73 -13.83 4.52
N GLU A 245 25.89 -14.49 4.47
CA GLU A 245 26.06 -15.82 3.90
C GLU A 245 25.16 -16.84 4.58
N LYS A 246 25.04 -16.75 5.91
CA LYS A 246 24.16 -17.59 6.73
C LYS A 246 22.71 -17.67 6.23
N ILE A 247 22.21 -16.58 5.65
CA ILE A 247 20.81 -16.46 5.20
C ILE A 247 20.62 -16.95 3.77
N HIS A 248 21.58 -16.64 2.90
CA HIS A 248 21.43 -16.87 1.47
C HIS A 248 21.95 -18.26 1.03
N GLY A 249 22.88 -18.86 1.77
CA GLY A 249 23.45 -20.18 1.46
C GLY A 249 23.99 -20.26 0.02
N GLU A 250 23.69 -21.34 -0.71
CA GLU A 250 24.10 -21.56 -2.11
C GLU A 250 23.49 -20.58 -3.13
N LYS A 251 22.59 -19.66 -2.73
CA LYS A 251 21.96 -18.68 -3.63
C LYS A 251 22.89 -17.49 -3.89
N GLU A 252 23.92 -17.75 -4.67
CA GLU A 252 25.02 -16.82 -4.95
C GLU A 252 24.56 -15.42 -5.39
N ARG A 253 23.53 -15.32 -6.25
CA ARG A 253 23.03 -14.01 -6.72
C ARG A 253 22.42 -13.16 -5.59
N ALA A 254 21.60 -13.75 -4.73
CA ALA A 254 20.95 -13.02 -3.63
C ALA A 254 21.95 -12.65 -2.54
N PHE A 255 22.94 -13.52 -2.33
CA PHE A 255 24.08 -13.26 -1.45
C PHE A 255 24.90 -12.05 -1.91
N ILE A 256 25.34 -12.03 -3.18
CA ILE A 256 26.07 -10.89 -3.77
C ILE A 256 25.27 -9.59 -3.64
N GLU A 257 23.98 -9.65 -3.91
CA GLU A 257 23.09 -8.50 -3.80
C GLU A 257 23.04 -7.94 -2.38
N ALA A 258 22.85 -8.80 -1.38
CA ALA A 258 22.73 -8.40 0.01
C ALA A 258 24.04 -7.82 0.56
N VAL A 259 25.19 -8.41 0.21
CA VAL A 259 26.52 -7.89 0.58
C VAL A 259 26.73 -6.51 -0.03
N HIS A 260 26.53 -6.36 -1.34
CA HIS A 260 26.65 -5.07 -2.01
C HIS A 260 25.69 -4.03 -1.43
N SER A 261 24.41 -4.36 -1.24
CA SER A 261 23.42 -3.40 -0.75
C SER A 261 23.76 -2.91 0.66
N SER A 262 24.12 -3.81 1.56
CA SER A 262 24.46 -3.48 2.95
C SER A 262 25.79 -2.71 3.03
N GLY A 263 26.82 -3.17 2.32
CA GLY A 263 28.12 -2.52 2.30
C GLY A 263 28.12 -1.16 1.61
N ASN A 264 27.44 -1.03 0.46
CA ASN A 264 27.39 0.25 -0.28
C ASN A 264 26.53 1.29 0.46
N ALA A 265 25.52 0.87 1.24
CA ALA A 265 24.79 1.77 2.13
C ALA A 265 25.70 2.35 3.23
N VAL A 266 26.52 1.51 3.88
CA VAL A 266 27.50 1.96 4.88
C VAL A 266 28.60 2.80 4.23
N THR A 267 29.08 2.42 3.05
CA THR A 267 30.05 3.21 2.28
C THR A 267 29.53 4.63 2.03
N ARG A 268 28.26 4.77 1.62
CA ARG A 268 27.62 6.08 1.44
C ARG A 268 27.52 6.88 2.75
N GLU A 269 27.11 6.23 3.82
CA GLU A 269 27.00 6.85 5.15
C GLU A 269 28.35 7.40 5.62
N LEU A 270 29.42 6.60 5.50
CA LEU A 270 30.78 6.99 5.88
C LEU A 270 31.36 8.04 4.94
N PHE A 271 31.07 7.98 3.64
CA PHE A 271 31.59 8.93 2.66
C PHE A 271 30.97 10.33 2.82
N ALA A 272 29.75 10.42 3.35
CA ALA A 272 29.06 11.68 3.59
C ALA A 272 29.72 12.57 4.66
N LYS A 273 30.64 12.02 5.49
CA LYS A 273 31.39 12.78 6.50
C LYS A 273 32.87 12.78 6.15
N ASP A 274 33.49 13.95 6.14
CA ASP A 274 34.90 14.11 5.74
C ASP A 274 35.87 13.24 6.57
N GLU A 275 35.64 13.18 7.89
CA GLU A 275 36.46 12.41 8.83
C GLU A 275 36.45 10.89 8.57
N SER A 276 35.37 10.35 8.00
CA SER A 276 35.22 8.91 7.73
C SER A 276 35.42 8.53 6.26
N GLN A 277 35.75 9.47 5.37
CA GLN A 277 36.05 9.17 3.97
C GLN A 277 37.18 8.14 3.76
N PRO A 278 38.28 8.11 4.55
CA PRO A 278 39.29 7.06 4.42
C PRO A 278 38.72 5.67 4.67
N ARG A 279 37.86 5.52 5.69
CA ARG A 279 37.18 4.25 6.01
C ARG A 279 36.19 3.88 4.91
N ALA A 280 35.44 4.85 4.39
CA ALA A 280 34.54 4.62 3.25
C ALA A 280 35.28 4.09 2.02
N LYS A 281 36.44 4.67 1.71
CA LYS A 281 37.28 4.22 0.58
C LYS A 281 37.84 2.81 0.80
N ALA A 282 38.25 2.48 2.03
CA ALA A 282 38.70 1.13 2.37
C ALA A 282 37.57 0.10 2.20
N LEU A 283 36.40 0.34 2.81
CA LEU A 283 35.24 -0.54 2.67
C LEU A 283 34.79 -0.67 1.21
N GLY A 284 34.79 0.42 0.44
CA GLY A 284 34.46 0.38 -0.98
C GLY A 284 35.46 -0.45 -1.79
N ALA A 285 36.74 -0.43 -1.44
CA ALA A 285 37.75 -1.29 -2.08
C ALA A 285 37.54 -2.77 -1.75
N GLU A 286 37.21 -3.10 -0.49
CA GLU A 286 36.85 -4.47 -0.09
C GLU A 286 35.61 -4.97 -0.82
N LEU A 287 34.56 -4.14 -0.93
CA LEU A 287 33.35 -4.46 -1.69
C LEU A 287 33.64 -4.69 -3.18
N ILE A 288 34.48 -3.86 -3.79
CA ILE A 288 34.88 -4.04 -5.18
C ILE A 288 35.67 -5.35 -5.31
N SER A 289 36.62 -5.65 -4.43
CA SER A 289 37.36 -6.92 -4.44
C SER A 289 36.42 -8.12 -4.35
N PHE A 290 35.47 -8.09 -3.41
CA PHE A 290 34.44 -9.12 -3.26
C PHE A 290 33.62 -9.35 -4.54
N LEU A 291 33.27 -8.27 -5.25
CA LEU A 291 32.52 -8.31 -6.50
C LEU A 291 33.40 -8.82 -7.67
N GLU A 292 34.66 -8.40 -7.75
CA GLU A 292 35.62 -8.82 -8.78
C GLU A 292 35.90 -10.33 -8.71
N GLU A 293 36.06 -10.88 -7.51
CA GLU A 293 36.22 -12.33 -7.30
C GLU A 293 35.05 -13.16 -7.85
N ARG A 294 33.85 -12.56 -7.87
CA ARG A 294 32.60 -13.20 -8.30
C ARG A 294 32.18 -12.78 -9.71
N LEU A 295 33.04 -12.04 -10.41
CA LEU A 295 32.80 -11.70 -11.81
C LEU A 295 33.13 -12.92 -12.69
N PRO A 296 32.17 -13.47 -13.46
CA PRO A 296 32.43 -14.64 -14.30
C PRO A 296 33.56 -14.37 -15.30
N GLY A 297 34.51 -15.30 -15.46
CA GLY A 297 35.58 -15.16 -16.46
C GLY A 297 35.04 -15.28 -17.89
N ASP A 298 34.23 -16.31 -18.14
CA ASP A 298 33.51 -16.53 -19.39
C ASP A 298 32.05 -16.05 -19.28
N VAL A 299 31.55 -15.41 -20.34
CA VAL A 299 30.19 -14.88 -20.47
C VAL A 299 29.46 -15.44 -21.69
N SER A 300 29.96 -16.54 -22.25
CA SER A 300 29.32 -17.28 -23.35
C SER A 300 27.93 -17.78 -23.00
N GLU A 301 27.72 -18.19 -21.74
CA GLU A 301 26.41 -18.58 -21.23
C GLU A 301 25.56 -17.37 -20.81
N LYS A 302 24.29 -17.35 -21.23
CA LYS A 302 23.33 -16.27 -20.90
C LYS A 302 23.20 -16.00 -19.39
N LYS A 303 23.31 -17.03 -18.54
CA LYS A 303 23.29 -16.88 -17.09
C LYS A 303 24.53 -16.14 -16.58
N ALA A 304 25.71 -16.52 -17.06
CA ALA A 304 26.98 -15.89 -16.73
C ALA A 304 27.05 -14.45 -17.25
N GLU A 305 26.51 -14.19 -18.46
CA GLU A 305 26.35 -12.85 -19.02
C GLU A 305 25.52 -11.94 -18.10
N GLY A 306 24.36 -12.43 -17.63
CA GLY A 306 23.49 -11.70 -16.70
C GLY A 306 24.16 -11.39 -15.36
N ILE A 307 24.85 -12.38 -14.77
CA ILE A 307 25.62 -12.19 -13.52
C ILE A 307 26.73 -11.17 -13.75
N ALA A 308 27.48 -11.27 -14.85
CA ALA A 308 28.56 -10.33 -15.16
C ALA A 308 28.06 -8.88 -15.32
N ARG A 309 26.89 -8.70 -15.93
CA ARG A 309 26.24 -7.39 -16.05
C ARG A 309 25.91 -6.80 -14.69
N GLU A 310 25.23 -7.58 -13.84
CA GLU A 310 24.81 -7.13 -12.51
C GLU A 310 26.01 -6.83 -11.60
N THR A 311 27.04 -7.67 -11.63
CA THR A 311 28.26 -7.48 -10.85
C THR A 311 28.99 -6.20 -11.27
N LEU A 312 29.16 -5.97 -12.58
CA LEU A 312 29.81 -4.74 -13.08
C LEU A 312 28.98 -3.49 -12.81
N ASP A 313 27.65 -3.58 -12.83
CA ASP A 313 26.77 -2.46 -12.47
C ASP A 313 26.93 -2.11 -10.97
N ARG A 314 27.00 -3.13 -10.10
CA ARG A 314 27.28 -2.95 -8.67
C ARG A 314 28.66 -2.31 -8.42
N ILE A 315 29.70 -2.75 -9.15
CA ILE A 315 31.03 -2.11 -9.07
C ILE A 315 30.94 -0.62 -9.48
N ALA A 316 30.22 -0.31 -10.56
CA ALA A 316 30.00 1.09 -10.97
C ALA A 316 29.24 1.89 -9.91
N GLN A 317 28.28 1.29 -9.20
CA GLN A 317 27.55 1.94 -8.11
C GLN A 317 28.43 2.23 -6.87
N VAL A 318 29.37 1.34 -6.55
CA VAL A 318 30.35 1.60 -5.46
C VAL A 318 31.27 2.76 -5.85
N HIS A 319 31.84 2.74 -7.07
CA HIS A 319 32.62 3.87 -7.58
C HIS A 319 31.84 5.18 -7.59
N ALA A 320 30.56 5.16 -7.99
CA ALA A 320 29.71 6.34 -7.99
C ALA A 320 29.45 6.88 -6.58
N THR A 321 29.35 6.00 -5.58
CA THR A 321 29.16 6.37 -4.16
C THR A 321 30.41 7.04 -3.60
N LEU A 322 31.60 6.65 -4.06
CA LEU A 322 32.88 7.23 -3.69
C LEU A 322 33.30 8.45 -4.53
N ASP A 323 32.40 8.99 -5.35
CA ASP A 323 32.65 10.12 -6.28
C ASP A 323 33.81 9.85 -7.27
N GLN A 324 34.03 8.59 -7.65
CA GLN A 324 35.10 8.16 -8.54
C GLN A 324 34.64 8.14 -10.00
N ASP A 325 34.31 9.32 -10.53
CA ASP A 325 33.67 9.48 -11.84
C ASP A 325 34.42 8.81 -13.00
N LYS A 326 35.75 8.86 -13.00
CA LYS A 326 36.57 8.22 -14.04
C LYS A 326 36.40 6.70 -14.02
N GLN A 327 36.35 6.12 -12.83
CA GLN A 327 36.20 4.69 -12.61
C GLN A 327 34.78 4.21 -12.94
N VAL A 328 33.75 5.04 -12.69
CA VAL A 328 32.38 4.73 -13.13
C VAL A 328 32.33 4.55 -14.64
N ILE A 329 32.89 5.50 -15.40
CA ILE A 329 32.93 5.42 -16.86
C ILE A 329 33.76 4.24 -17.33
N ALA A 330 34.96 4.04 -16.76
CA ALA A 330 35.80 2.89 -17.09
C ALA A 330 35.09 1.55 -16.82
N THR A 331 34.24 1.48 -15.81
CA THR A 331 33.46 0.26 -15.49
C THR A 331 32.38 0.00 -16.54
N TYR A 332 31.64 1.02 -16.99
CA TYR A 332 30.69 0.87 -18.09
C TYR A 332 31.36 0.51 -19.42
N GLU A 333 32.53 1.09 -19.70
CA GLU A 333 33.32 0.73 -20.89
C GLU A 333 33.83 -0.71 -20.81
N ARG A 334 34.30 -1.15 -19.64
CA ARG A 334 34.67 -2.54 -19.37
C ARG A 334 33.48 -3.49 -19.55
N MET A 335 32.31 -3.10 -19.07
CA MET A 335 31.07 -3.87 -19.26
C MET A 335 30.73 -4.02 -20.74
N GLY A 336 30.77 -2.93 -21.52
CA GLY A 336 30.54 -2.99 -22.96
C GLY A 336 31.61 -3.79 -23.71
N LYS A 337 32.87 -3.75 -23.28
CA LYS A 337 33.94 -4.59 -23.87
C LYS A 337 33.70 -6.09 -23.62
N LYS A 338 33.16 -6.44 -22.46
CA LYS A 338 32.95 -7.84 -22.05
C LYS A 338 31.65 -8.43 -22.58
N LEU A 339 30.56 -7.65 -22.60
CA LEU A 339 29.21 -8.12 -22.92
C LEU A 339 28.72 -7.65 -24.30
N GLY A 340 29.47 -6.76 -24.96
CA GLY A 340 29.00 -5.98 -26.10
C GLY A 340 28.31 -4.70 -25.63
N MET A 341 28.69 -3.56 -26.23
CA MET A 341 28.05 -2.28 -25.92
C MET A 341 26.64 -2.26 -26.51
N ASP A 342 25.63 -2.26 -25.64
CA ASP A 342 24.23 -2.16 -26.00
C ASP A 342 23.57 -0.88 -25.44
N ASP A 343 22.34 -0.64 -25.86
CA ASP A 343 21.59 0.56 -25.49
C ASP A 343 21.19 0.55 -24.00
N SER A 344 21.17 -0.61 -23.34
CA SER A 344 20.92 -0.71 -21.91
C SER A 344 22.13 -0.21 -21.10
N ILE A 345 23.36 -0.58 -21.48
CA ILE A 345 24.59 -0.09 -20.85
C ILE A 345 24.73 1.41 -21.08
N LEU A 346 24.53 1.87 -22.32
CA LEU A 346 24.54 3.30 -22.64
C LEU A 346 23.46 4.06 -21.86
N GLY A 347 22.28 3.47 -21.68
CA GLY A 347 21.23 4.05 -20.84
C GLY A 347 21.63 4.23 -19.39
N SER A 348 22.20 3.21 -18.74
CA SER A 348 22.71 3.30 -17.36
C SER A 348 23.81 4.36 -17.23
N MET A 349 24.72 4.43 -18.20
CA MET A 349 25.78 5.45 -18.27
C MET A 349 25.21 6.87 -18.42
N ALA A 350 24.22 7.05 -19.29
CA ALA A 350 23.57 8.34 -19.51
C ALA A 350 22.76 8.80 -18.30
N GLU A 351 22.02 7.89 -17.65
CA GLU A 351 21.26 8.19 -16.45
C GLU A 351 22.18 8.54 -15.27
N TRP A 352 23.35 7.89 -15.17
CA TRP A 352 24.38 8.31 -14.21
C TRP A 352 24.85 9.76 -14.45
N HIS A 353 25.15 10.13 -15.71
CA HIS A 353 25.48 11.51 -16.05
C HIS A 353 24.34 12.47 -15.69
N LYS A 354 23.09 12.09 -15.96
CA LYS A 354 21.91 12.89 -15.61
C LYS A 354 21.78 13.10 -14.09
N ARG A 355 22.03 12.09 -13.25
CA ARG A 355 22.06 12.22 -11.78
C ARG A 355 23.14 13.19 -11.27
N LYS A 356 24.22 13.37 -12.04
CA LYS A 356 25.29 14.36 -11.78
C LYS A 356 25.03 15.72 -12.45
N ASP A 357 23.83 15.94 -12.99
CA ASP A 357 23.44 17.12 -13.76
C ASP A 357 24.29 17.39 -15.03
N ARG A 358 24.92 16.33 -15.56
CA ARG A 358 25.76 16.37 -16.77
C ARG A 358 24.91 16.08 -18.01
N ARG A 359 23.96 16.97 -18.27
CA ARG A 359 22.90 16.79 -19.28
C ARG A 359 23.44 16.59 -20.70
N GLU A 360 24.45 17.35 -21.10
CA GLU A 360 25.02 17.23 -22.45
C GLU A 360 25.81 15.93 -22.63
N GLN A 361 26.52 15.47 -21.59
CA GLN A 361 27.21 14.19 -21.61
C GLN A 361 26.19 13.05 -21.71
N ALA A 362 25.08 13.11 -20.95
CA ALA A 362 24.00 12.14 -21.07
C ALA A 362 23.42 12.09 -22.50
N ARG A 363 23.15 13.26 -23.12
CA ARG A 363 22.72 13.33 -24.53
C ARG A 363 23.74 12.77 -25.49
N SER A 364 25.04 13.05 -25.29
CA SER A 364 26.12 12.47 -26.09
C SER A 364 26.11 10.93 -26.04
N VAL A 365 25.84 10.36 -24.85
CA VAL A 365 25.68 8.92 -24.68
C VAL A 365 24.42 8.40 -25.40
N TYR A 366 23.27 9.06 -25.25
CA TYR A 366 22.04 8.66 -25.97
C TYR A 366 22.19 8.68 -27.50
N ARG A 367 23.00 9.61 -28.05
CA ARG A 367 23.29 9.65 -29.50
C ARG A 367 24.09 8.43 -30.00
N ARG A 368 24.68 7.64 -29.11
CA ARG A 368 25.43 6.42 -29.43
C ARG A 368 24.55 5.16 -29.48
N TYR A 369 23.25 5.28 -29.21
CA TYR A 369 22.34 4.13 -29.25
C TYR A 369 22.31 3.49 -30.64
N LYS A 370 22.26 2.17 -30.66
CA LYS A 370 22.04 1.35 -31.85
C LYS A 370 20.63 1.56 -32.38
N ASP A 371 19.62 1.56 -31.51
CA ASP A 371 18.29 2.07 -31.84
C ASP A 371 18.33 3.61 -31.87
N LYS A 372 18.55 4.13 -33.07
CA LYS A 372 18.61 5.58 -33.33
C LYS A 372 17.33 6.30 -32.88
N GLN A 373 16.15 5.68 -33.00
CA GLN A 373 14.90 6.32 -32.62
C GLN A 373 14.74 6.37 -31.10
N ALA A 374 15.09 5.29 -30.41
CA ALA A 374 15.13 5.30 -28.94
C ALA A 374 16.14 6.35 -28.42
N GLY A 375 17.31 6.46 -29.03
CA GLY A 375 18.31 7.48 -28.71
C GLY A 375 17.79 8.90 -28.93
N LEU A 376 17.17 9.19 -30.08
CA LEU A 376 16.55 10.49 -30.36
C LEU A 376 15.43 10.84 -29.36
N ARG A 377 14.59 9.87 -28.99
CA ARG A 377 13.56 10.05 -27.96
C ARG A 377 14.17 10.41 -26.60
N ALA A 378 15.23 9.73 -26.19
CA ALA A 378 15.93 10.03 -24.95
C ALA A 378 16.58 11.44 -24.96
N VAL A 379 17.20 11.83 -26.08
CA VAL A 379 17.76 13.19 -26.25
C VAL A 379 16.67 14.25 -26.20
N ALA A 380 15.56 14.06 -26.91
CA ALA A 380 14.46 15.03 -26.92
C ALA A 380 13.82 15.17 -25.53
N ASN A 381 13.58 14.05 -24.84
CA ASN A 381 13.08 14.05 -23.46
C ASN A 381 14.03 14.81 -22.52
N SER A 382 15.35 14.62 -22.66
CA SER A 382 16.32 15.38 -21.87
C SER A 382 16.19 16.89 -22.08
N TYR A 383 15.92 17.37 -23.29
CA TYR A 383 15.71 18.81 -23.54
C TYR A 383 14.37 19.29 -22.97
N VAL A 384 13.31 18.48 -23.03
CA VAL A 384 12.01 18.81 -22.45
C VAL A 384 12.09 18.94 -20.92
N GLU A 385 12.83 18.05 -20.24
CA GLU A 385 13.08 18.14 -18.80
C GLU A 385 13.76 19.46 -18.40
N GLU A 386 14.54 20.07 -19.30
CA GLU A 386 15.18 21.38 -19.13
C GLU A 386 14.33 22.54 -19.67
N ASN A 387 13.07 22.31 -20.06
CA ASN A 387 12.19 23.26 -20.74
C ASN A 387 12.78 23.86 -22.04
N GLN A 388 13.75 23.18 -22.66
CA GLN A 388 14.39 23.56 -23.90
C GLN A 388 13.60 23.02 -25.11
N TYR A 389 12.36 23.49 -25.26
CA TYR A 389 11.42 22.98 -26.25
C TYR A 389 11.89 23.21 -27.71
N GLY A 390 12.64 24.28 -27.99
CA GLY A 390 13.20 24.53 -29.32
C GLY A 390 14.21 23.47 -29.77
N GLN A 391 15.12 23.10 -28.87
CA GLN A 391 16.08 22.02 -29.09
C GLN A 391 15.35 20.67 -29.21
N ALA A 392 14.39 20.39 -28.33
CA ALA A 392 13.56 19.19 -28.41
C ALA A 392 12.87 19.05 -29.77
N ARG A 393 12.28 20.14 -30.29
CA ARG A 393 11.67 20.16 -31.64
C ARG A 393 12.66 19.87 -32.75
N SER A 394 13.88 20.37 -32.63
CA SER A 394 14.95 20.11 -33.60
C SER A 394 15.29 18.60 -33.63
N VAL A 395 15.22 17.92 -32.48
CA VAL A 395 15.42 16.48 -32.38
C VAL A 395 14.21 15.70 -32.91
N TYR A 396 12.98 16.11 -32.60
CA TYR A 396 11.76 15.50 -33.13
C TYR A 396 11.72 15.52 -34.67
N ALA A 397 12.28 16.56 -35.30
CA ALA A 397 12.38 16.64 -36.75
C ALA A 397 13.29 15.56 -37.38
N LEU A 398 14.12 14.88 -36.59
CA LEU A 398 15.02 13.81 -37.03
C LEU A 398 14.40 12.40 -36.89
N TYR A 399 13.16 12.29 -36.40
CA TYR A 399 12.50 11.00 -36.24
C TYR A 399 12.24 10.34 -37.60
N SER A 400 12.43 9.01 -37.67
CA SER A 400 12.19 8.25 -38.91
C SER A 400 10.70 8.18 -39.22
N ASP A 401 9.87 8.03 -38.18
CA ASP A 401 8.43 8.22 -38.28
C ASP A 401 8.13 9.72 -38.28
N LYS A 402 7.89 10.26 -39.48
CA LYS A 402 7.57 11.67 -39.68
C LYS A 402 6.28 12.08 -38.98
N VAL A 403 5.31 11.16 -38.83
CA VAL A 403 4.04 11.44 -38.15
C VAL A 403 4.29 11.56 -36.65
N GLU A 404 5.04 10.63 -36.06
CA GLU A 404 5.41 10.69 -34.63
C GLU A 404 6.19 11.97 -34.30
N GLY A 405 7.25 12.28 -35.08
CA GLY A 405 8.06 13.46 -34.87
C GLY A 405 7.25 14.76 -34.99
N ARG A 406 6.41 14.86 -36.01
CA ARG A 406 5.56 16.05 -36.24
C ARG A 406 4.49 16.20 -35.15
N LEU A 407 3.93 15.09 -34.66
CA LEU A 407 3.01 15.08 -33.51
C LEU A 407 3.70 15.58 -32.24
N ALA A 408 4.94 15.15 -31.97
CA ALA A 408 5.71 15.62 -30.83
C ALA A 408 6.00 17.14 -30.91
N ILE A 409 6.30 17.65 -32.12
CA ILE A 409 6.45 19.10 -32.36
C ILE A 409 5.14 19.84 -32.08
N ALA A 410 4.01 19.35 -32.57
CA ALA A 410 2.70 19.98 -32.35
C ALA A 410 2.34 20.04 -30.86
N LYS A 411 2.54 18.92 -30.14
CA LYS A 411 2.35 18.85 -28.69
C LYS A 411 3.27 19.81 -27.94
N SER A 412 4.54 19.90 -28.35
CA SER A 412 5.50 20.83 -27.76
C SER A 412 5.04 22.30 -27.87
N TYR A 413 4.56 22.74 -29.04
CA TYR A 413 4.01 24.08 -29.20
C TYR A 413 2.73 24.30 -28.38
N ARG A 414 1.88 23.28 -28.26
CA ARG A 414 0.66 23.34 -27.42
C ARG A 414 1.02 23.50 -25.95
N SER A 415 2.03 22.78 -25.45
CA SER A 415 2.55 22.93 -24.08
C SER A 415 3.09 24.34 -23.80
N GLU A 416 3.74 24.96 -24.79
CA GLU A 416 4.18 26.37 -24.72
C GLU A 416 3.05 27.39 -24.93
N ARG A 417 1.79 26.94 -25.09
CA ARG A 417 0.63 27.78 -25.42
C ARG A 417 0.78 28.56 -26.74
N ASN A 418 1.68 28.12 -27.62
CA ASN A 418 1.80 28.65 -28.97
C ASN A 418 0.78 27.94 -29.89
N TRP A 419 -0.49 28.30 -29.70
CA TRP A 419 -1.64 27.63 -30.32
C TRP A 419 -1.58 27.64 -31.85
N LYS A 420 -1.12 28.75 -32.45
CA LYS A 420 -1.05 28.90 -33.91
C LYS A 420 -0.08 27.91 -34.53
N GLU A 421 1.14 27.80 -33.98
CA GLU A 421 2.13 26.84 -34.48
C GLU A 421 1.73 25.40 -34.15
N ALA A 422 1.11 25.15 -32.99
CA ALA A 422 0.57 23.83 -32.66
C ALA A 422 -0.45 23.36 -33.70
N VAL A 423 -1.46 24.19 -34.00
CA VAL A 423 -2.49 23.88 -35.00
C VAL A 423 -1.89 23.69 -36.38
N LYS A 424 -0.97 24.56 -36.81
CA LYS A 424 -0.27 24.41 -38.09
C LYS A 424 0.43 23.04 -38.21
N ASN A 425 1.06 22.57 -37.13
CA ASN A 425 1.70 21.25 -37.13
C ASN A 425 0.67 20.11 -37.13
N TYR A 426 -0.45 20.22 -36.38
CA TYR A 426 -1.54 19.23 -36.46
C TYR A 426 -2.21 19.17 -37.84
N LEU A 427 -2.45 20.31 -38.49
CA LEU A 427 -3.01 20.35 -39.85
C LEU A 427 -2.05 19.72 -40.86
N SER A 428 -0.74 19.92 -40.71
CA SER A 428 0.24 19.24 -41.58
C SER A 428 0.27 17.71 -41.37
N LEU A 429 -0.17 17.20 -40.21
CA LEU A 429 -0.31 15.74 -40.01
C LEU A 429 -1.42 15.15 -40.87
N ILE A 430 -2.49 15.89 -41.14
CA ILE A 430 -3.58 15.44 -42.02
C ILE A 430 -3.06 15.16 -43.43
N ALA A 431 -2.11 15.97 -43.92
CA ALA A 431 -1.49 15.76 -45.21
C ALA A 431 -0.51 14.57 -45.23
N LEU A 432 0.12 14.26 -44.09
CA LEU A 432 1.07 13.15 -43.95
C LEU A 432 0.38 11.81 -43.68
N ASP A 433 -0.81 11.85 -43.08
CA ASP A 433 -1.53 10.70 -42.59
C ASP A 433 -3.03 10.98 -42.62
N LYS A 434 -3.59 10.80 -43.83
CA LYS A 434 -4.98 11.08 -44.13
C LYS A 434 -5.94 10.10 -43.46
N GLU A 435 -5.52 8.85 -43.24
CA GLU A 435 -6.36 7.83 -42.60
C GLU A 435 -6.73 8.21 -41.16
N ARG A 436 -5.84 8.91 -40.46
CA ARG A 436 -6.09 9.43 -39.10
C ARG A 436 -6.53 10.88 -39.06
N GLU A 437 -7.04 11.44 -40.17
CA GLU A 437 -7.48 12.83 -40.24
C GLU A 437 -8.44 13.22 -39.11
N SER A 438 -9.42 12.37 -38.80
CA SER A 438 -10.38 12.65 -37.72
C SER A 438 -9.67 12.82 -36.36
N SER A 439 -8.64 12.02 -36.07
CA SER A 439 -7.83 12.16 -34.85
C SER A 439 -7.02 13.45 -34.84
N TRP A 440 -6.45 13.86 -35.97
CA TRP A 440 -5.69 15.11 -36.07
C TRP A 440 -6.59 16.33 -35.93
N GLN A 441 -7.77 16.31 -36.56
CA GLN A 441 -8.77 17.37 -36.44
C GLN A 441 -9.29 17.51 -35.00
N LYS A 442 -9.45 16.40 -34.26
CA LYS A 442 -9.76 16.45 -32.81
C LYS A 442 -8.68 17.19 -32.02
N ASN A 443 -7.40 16.94 -32.30
CA ASN A 443 -6.32 17.68 -31.67
C ASN A 443 -6.32 19.18 -32.02
N VAL A 444 -6.69 19.54 -33.25
CA VAL A 444 -6.86 20.95 -33.68
C VAL A 444 -7.99 21.62 -32.90
N VAL A 445 -9.17 20.98 -32.83
CA VAL A 445 -10.30 21.45 -32.02
C VAL A 445 -9.88 21.67 -30.57
N ASP A 446 -9.25 20.68 -29.93
CA ASP A 446 -8.86 20.78 -28.53
C ASP A 446 -7.89 21.93 -28.30
N THR A 447 -6.96 22.14 -29.24
CA THR A 447 -6.02 23.26 -29.20
C THR A 447 -6.75 24.61 -29.30
N TRP A 448 -7.75 24.73 -30.18
CA TRP A 448 -8.56 25.95 -30.27
C TRP A 448 -9.44 26.19 -29.05
N ARG A 449 -9.99 25.13 -28.45
CA ARG A 449 -10.77 25.22 -27.21
C ARG A 449 -9.91 25.68 -26.03
N GLU A 450 -8.68 25.17 -25.89
CA GLU A 450 -7.73 25.64 -24.89
C GLU A 450 -7.33 27.11 -25.11
N ALA A 451 -7.18 27.51 -26.37
CA ALA A 451 -6.96 28.90 -26.75
C ALA A 451 -8.19 29.81 -26.54
N SER A 452 -9.36 29.25 -26.20
CA SER A 452 -10.66 29.95 -26.16
C SER A 452 -11.08 30.58 -27.50
N GLU A 453 -10.54 30.07 -28.61
CA GLU A 453 -10.85 30.47 -29.98
C GLU A 453 -12.06 29.68 -30.49
N TRP A 454 -13.22 29.92 -29.88
CA TRP A 454 -14.42 29.10 -30.04
C TRP A 454 -14.95 29.02 -31.48
N ASP A 455 -14.82 30.08 -32.29
CA ASP A 455 -15.25 30.07 -33.69
C ASP A 455 -14.44 29.08 -34.53
N LYS A 456 -13.11 29.07 -34.34
CA LYS A 456 -12.23 28.13 -35.05
C LYS A 456 -12.47 26.70 -34.59
N ALA A 457 -12.74 26.49 -33.31
CA ALA A 457 -13.14 25.18 -32.81
C ALA A 457 -14.45 24.70 -33.46
N ILE A 458 -15.45 25.58 -33.57
CA ILE A 458 -16.72 25.29 -34.25
C ILE A 458 -16.51 24.96 -35.72
N ASP A 459 -15.69 25.73 -36.45
CA ASP A 459 -15.37 25.46 -37.85
C ASP A 459 -14.69 24.09 -38.02
N THR A 460 -13.75 23.76 -37.12
CA THR A 460 -13.08 22.46 -37.15
C THR A 460 -14.03 21.31 -36.79
N TYR A 461 -15.00 21.50 -35.89
CA TYR A 461 -16.06 20.51 -35.65
C TYR A 461 -16.95 20.29 -36.88
N ARG A 462 -17.22 21.34 -37.67
CA ARG A 462 -17.95 21.20 -38.95
C ARG A 462 -17.16 20.38 -39.95
N GLU A 463 -15.84 20.51 -39.97
CA GLU A 463 -14.98 19.62 -40.77
C GLU A 463 -15.05 18.17 -40.28
N LEU A 464 -15.04 17.95 -38.96
CA LEU A 464 -15.19 16.62 -38.36
C LEU A 464 -16.52 15.94 -38.72
N LEU A 465 -17.60 16.69 -38.87
CA LEU A 465 -18.89 16.16 -39.36
C LEU A 465 -18.80 15.58 -40.77
N ASN A 466 -17.87 16.07 -41.60
CA ASN A 466 -17.64 15.55 -42.95
C ASN A 466 -16.65 14.38 -42.96
N VAL A 467 -15.63 14.41 -42.10
CA VAL A 467 -14.54 13.41 -42.06
C VAL A 467 -14.89 12.17 -41.25
N ASP A 468 -15.62 12.33 -40.14
CA ASP A 468 -15.99 11.27 -39.18
C ASP A 468 -17.48 11.41 -38.83
N PRO A 469 -18.39 11.16 -39.80
CA PRO A 469 -19.82 11.39 -39.65
C PRO A 469 -20.46 10.45 -38.62
N ASP A 470 -19.88 9.27 -38.38
CA ASP A 470 -20.39 8.30 -37.40
C ASP A 470 -20.39 8.85 -35.98
N ARG A 471 -19.47 9.78 -35.69
CA ARG A 471 -19.39 10.47 -34.40
C ARG A 471 -20.10 11.83 -34.40
N HIS A 472 -21.08 12.05 -35.29
CA HIS A 472 -21.77 13.33 -35.40
C HIS A 472 -22.31 13.85 -34.06
N SER A 473 -22.82 12.96 -33.21
CA SER A 473 -23.35 13.32 -31.89
C SER A 473 -22.29 14.00 -31.02
N ASP A 474 -21.08 13.47 -30.98
CA ASP A 474 -19.96 14.03 -30.20
C ASP A 474 -19.53 15.41 -30.75
N TRP A 475 -19.54 15.58 -32.07
CA TRP A 475 -19.17 16.84 -32.72
C TRP A 475 -20.21 17.93 -32.46
N TYR A 476 -21.49 17.60 -32.58
CA TYR A 476 -22.57 18.52 -32.25
C TYR A 476 -22.58 18.88 -30.76
N TRP A 477 -22.26 17.94 -29.87
CA TRP A 477 -22.09 18.24 -28.45
C TRP A 477 -20.96 19.25 -28.21
N GLY A 478 -19.79 19.01 -28.80
CA GLY A 478 -18.64 19.92 -28.70
C GLY A 478 -18.92 21.31 -29.27
N MET A 479 -19.63 21.40 -30.40
CA MET A 479 -20.11 22.67 -30.96
C MET A 479 -21.07 23.39 -30.02
N ALA A 480 -22.02 22.66 -29.42
CA ALA A 480 -22.98 23.21 -28.49
C ALA A 480 -22.29 23.82 -27.25
N GLU A 481 -21.29 23.14 -26.68
CA GLU A 481 -20.47 23.68 -25.59
C GLU A 481 -19.70 24.95 -26.02
N CYS A 482 -19.18 24.99 -27.25
CA CYS A 482 -18.54 26.19 -27.78
C CYS A 482 -19.53 27.36 -27.91
N TYR A 483 -20.75 27.11 -28.40
CA TYR A 483 -21.80 28.12 -28.46
C TYR A 483 -22.23 28.60 -27.06
N GLU A 484 -22.31 27.71 -26.06
CA GLU A 484 -22.56 28.10 -24.67
C GLU A 484 -21.46 29.03 -24.13
N LYS A 485 -20.18 28.71 -24.36
CA LYS A 485 -19.06 29.58 -23.95
C LYS A 485 -19.12 30.96 -24.60
N LYS A 486 -19.64 31.02 -25.83
CA LYS A 486 -19.95 32.26 -26.54
C LYS A 486 -21.26 32.94 -26.14
N LYS A 487 -22.05 32.34 -25.22
CA LYS A 487 -23.40 32.77 -24.84
C LYS A 487 -24.40 32.82 -26.00
N LYS A 488 -24.14 32.05 -27.05
CA LYS A 488 -25.02 31.85 -28.21
C LYS A 488 -26.02 30.72 -27.92
N TRP A 489 -26.92 30.99 -26.99
CA TRP A 489 -27.79 29.97 -26.40
C TRP A 489 -28.73 29.31 -27.40
N SER A 490 -29.23 30.06 -28.39
CA SER A 490 -30.13 29.54 -29.42
C SER A 490 -29.42 28.54 -30.33
N GLU A 491 -28.21 28.87 -30.78
CA GLU A 491 -27.36 27.98 -31.58
C GLU A 491 -26.89 26.77 -30.77
N ALA A 492 -26.58 26.94 -29.48
CA ALA A 492 -26.26 25.83 -28.58
C ALA A 492 -27.42 24.84 -28.48
N ILE A 493 -28.66 25.32 -28.31
CA ILE A 493 -29.86 24.46 -28.29
C ILE A 493 -30.00 23.70 -29.60
N GLN A 494 -29.83 24.37 -30.74
CA GLN A 494 -29.93 23.70 -32.04
C GLN A 494 -28.88 22.59 -32.20
N ALA A 495 -27.64 22.83 -31.75
CA ALA A 495 -26.58 21.84 -31.79
C ALA A 495 -26.86 20.65 -30.83
N TYR A 496 -27.28 20.90 -29.59
CA TYR A 496 -27.63 19.81 -28.65
C TYR A 496 -28.78 18.92 -29.15
N ARG A 497 -29.71 19.45 -29.96
CA ARG A 497 -30.78 18.64 -30.60
C ARG A 497 -30.27 17.64 -31.62
N GLN A 498 -29.06 17.85 -32.16
CA GLN A 498 -28.44 16.93 -33.13
C GLN A 498 -27.60 15.84 -32.46
N THR A 499 -27.64 15.76 -31.13
CA THR A 499 -26.92 14.75 -30.34
C THR A 499 -27.87 13.64 -29.92
N ASP A 500 -27.33 12.45 -29.71
CA ASP A 500 -28.02 11.31 -29.10
C ASP A 500 -27.77 11.21 -27.58
N ASN A 501 -27.01 12.14 -26.99
CA ASN A 501 -26.62 12.17 -25.58
C ASN A 501 -27.78 12.59 -24.67
N TYR A 502 -28.82 11.76 -24.63
CA TYR A 502 -29.97 11.92 -23.75
C TYR A 502 -29.87 10.98 -22.55
N PRO A 503 -30.20 11.46 -21.33
CA PRO A 503 -30.99 12.65 -21.04
C PRO A 503 -30.18 13.96 -20.81
N GLU A 504 -28.84 13.94 -20.85
CA GLU A 504 -28.05 15.14 -20.49
C GLU A 504 -28.26 16.31 -21.47
N GLY A 505 -28.45 16.03 -22.76
CA GLY A 505 -28.82 17.01 -23.77
C GLY A 505 -30.09 17.78 -23.42
N TYR A 506 -31.09 17.12 -22.81
CA TYR A 506 -32.30 17.81 -22.33
C TYR A 506 -31.99 18.79 -21.20
N PHE A 507 -31.12 18.41 -20.26
CA PHE A 507 -30.70 19.32 -19.19
C PHE A 507 -29.91 20.51 -19.73
N ARG A 508 -28.96 20.30 -20.64
CA ARG A 508 -28.20 21.39 -21.28
C ARG A 508 -29.09 22.35 -22.05
N MET A 509 -30.03 21.83 -22.84
CA MET A 509 -31.02 22.67 -23.55
C MET A 509 -31.92 23.43 -22.58
N ALA A 510 -32.33 22.83 -21.46
CA ALA A 510 -33.07 23.54 -20.42
C ALA A 510 -32.24 24.70 -19.85
N GLU A 511 -30.97 24.47 -19.51
CA GLU A 511 -30.08 25.55 -19.03
C GLU A 511 -29.91 26.68 -20.04
N CYS A 512 -29.75 26.36 -21.33
CA CYS A 512 -29.70 27.37 -22.38
C CYS A 512 -31.02 28.17 -22.46
N ASN A 513 -32.18 27.51 -22.34
CA ASN A 513 -33.48 28.19 -22.33
C ASN A 513 -33.67 29.06 -21.08
N LYS A 514 -33.11 28.67 -19.94
CA LYS A 514 -33.07 29.48 -18.71
C LYS A 514 -32.30 30.79 -18.94
N GLU A 515 -31.13 30.73 -19.57
CA GLU A 515 -30.37 31.95 -19.91
C GLU A 515 -31.12 32.84 -20.92
N LEU A 516 -31.92 32.26 -21.81
CA LEU A 516 -32.83 32.98 -22.71
C LEU A 516 -34.13 33.45 -22.04
N LYS A 517 -34.37 33.11 -20.76
CA LYS A 517 -35.64 33.31 -20.03
C LYS A 517 -36.87 32.70 -20.73
N LYS A 518 -36.65 31.65 -21.53
CA LYS A 518 -37.68 30.83 -22.20
C LYS A 518 -38.12 29.69 -21.29
N TRP A 519 -38.80 30.07 -20.21
CA TRP A 519 -39.20 29.14 -19.15
C TRP A 519 -40.07 27.98 -19.64
N PRO A 520 -41.11 28.20 -20.48
CA PRO A 520 -41.94 27.11 -20.98
C PRO A 520 -41.13 26.07 -21.77
N GLU A 521 -40.26 26.51 -22.67
CA GLU A 521 -39.44 25.63 -23.50
C GLU A 521 -38.42 24.85 -22.66
N GLY A 522 -37.80 25.50 -21.67
CA GLY A 522 -36.92 24.81 -20.72
C GLY A 522 -37.66 23.74 -19.90
N LEU A 523 -38.89 24.03 -19.47
CA LEU A 523 -39.74 23.06 -18.77
C LEU A 523 -40.14 21.89 -19.67
N VAL A 524 -40.36 22.10 -20.97
CA VAL A 524 -40.60 20.99 -21.92
C VAL A 524 -39.39 20.06 -21.95
N MET A 525 -38.17 20.59 -22.07
CA MET A 525 -36.94 19.78 -22.07
C MET A 525 -36.78 19.00 -20.77
N LEU A 526 -37.01 19.63 -19.61
CA LEU A 526 -36.92 18.94 -18.32
C LEU A 526 -38.00 17.86 -18.14
N ASN A 527 -39.21 18.06 -18.70
CA ASN A 527 -40.23 17.02 -18.69
C ASN A 527 -39.85 15.83 -19.59
N GLN A 528 -39.19 16.08 -20.73
CA GLN A 528 -38.61 15.01 -21.54
C GLN A 528 -37.53 14.27 -20.76
N ALA A 529 -36.60 14.98 -20.10
CA ALA A 529 -35.60 14.37 -19.23
C ALA A 529 -36.22 13.51 -18.13
N LYS A 530 -37.32 13.98 -17.52
CA LYS A 530 -38.03 13.26 -16.46
C LYS A 530 -38.58 11.90 -16.88
N SER A 531 -38.87 11.70 -18.17
CA SER A 531 -39.34 10.40 -18.68
C SER A 531 -38.27 9.31 -18.61
N HIS A 532 -36.99 9.67 -18.46
CA HIS A 532 -35.88 8.73 -18.28
C HIS A 532 -35.75 8.33 -16.80
N LYS A 533 -35.93 7.04 -16.52
CA LYS A 533 -36.00 6.48 -15.15
C LYS A 533 -34.81 6.83 -14.25
N ASN A 534 -33.60 6.90 -14.81
CA ASN A 534 -32.35 7.11 -14.07
C ASN A 534 -32.10 8.57 -13.64
N VAL A 535 -32.86 9.53 -14.17
CA VAL A 535 -32.68 10.97 -13.86
C VAL A 535 -34.01 11.67 -13.51
N GLY A 536 -35.09 10.91 -13.35
CA GLY A 536 -36.43 11.45 -13.11
C GLY A 536 -36.52 12.31 -11.85
N ASP A 537 -35.74 11.97 -10.83
CA ASP A 537 -35.61 12.71 -9.57
C ASP A 537 -34.87 14.05 -9.77
N ARG A 538 -33.71 14.05 -10.43
CA ARG A 538 -32.96 15.26 -10.82
C ARG A 538 -33.83 16.16 -11.69
N ALA A 539 -34.53 15.61 -12.67
CA ALA A 539 -35.39 16.34 -13.59
C ALA A 539 -36.57 17.01 -12.86
N GLN A 540 -37.28 16.26 -11.99
CA GLN A 540 -38.39 16.79 -11.21
C GLN A 540 -37.95 17.89 -10.24
N PHE A 541 -36.76 17.74 -9.64
CA PHE A 541 -36.14 18.79 -8.82
C PHE A 541 -35.80 20.03 -9.64
N ARG A 542 -35.18 19.88 -10.83
CA ARG A 542 -34.89 21.02 -11.72
C ARG A 542 -36.16 21.73 -12.21
N ILE A 543 -37.26 21.00 -12.46
CA ILE A 543 -38.56 21.60 -12.83
C ILE A 543 -39.05 22.57 -11.73
N ALA A 544 -38.91 22.18 -10.45
CA ALA A 544 -39.29 23.05 -9.35
C ALA A 544 -38.46 24.34 -9.34
N GLN A 545 -37.14 24.23 -9.53
CA GLN A 545 -36.24 25.39 -9.65
C GLN A 545 -36.58 26.28 -10.85
N PHE A 546 -37.01 25.72 -11.98
CA PHE A 546 -37.47 26.50 -13.13
C PHE A 546 -38.75 27.28 -12.85
N TYR A 547 -39.73 26.68 -12.15
CA TYR A 547 -40.94 27.40 -11.75
C TYR A 547 -40.64 28.54 -10.79
N GLU A 548 -39.67 28.36 -9.90
CA GLU A 548 -39.19 29.40 -9.01
C GLU A 548 -38.55 30.57 -9.77
N MET A 549 -37.62 30.29 -10.68
CA MET A 549 -36.99 31.32 -11.51
C MET A 549 -38.01 32.03 -12.41
N ALA A 550 -39.07 31.34 -12.82
CA ALA A 550 -40.19 31.93 -13.57
C ALA A 550 -41.20 32.70 -12.69
N GLY A 551 -41.01 32.77 -11.36
CA GLY A 551 -41.90 33.47 -10.43
C GLY A 551 -43.20 32.73 -10.08
N HIS A 552 -43.35 31.47 -10.48
CA HIS A 552 -44.54 30.66 -10.21
C HIS A 552 -44.44 29.91 -8.89
N LYS A 553 -44.50 30.64 -7.77
CA LYS A 553 -44.33 30.13 -6.40
C LYS A 553 -45.18 28.89 -6.08
N GLU A 554 -46.46 28.90 -6.41
CA GLU A 554 -47.34 27.75 -6.12
C GLU A 554 -46.94 26.48 -6.90
N LYS A 555 -46.55 26.64 -8.17
CA LYS A 555 -46.11 25.52 -9.02
C LYS A 555 -44.75 24.98 -8.56
N CYS A 556 -43.86 25.86 -8.11
CA CYS A 556 -42.59 25.50 -7.48
C CYS A 556 -42.79 24.61 -6.26
N ILE A 557 -43.61 25.06 -5.29
CA ILE A 557 -43.91 24.29 -4.07
C ILE A 557 -44.46 22.90 -4.40
N LYS A 558 -45.46 22.84 -5.29
CA LYS A 558 -46.04 21.57 -5.74
C LYS A 558 -45.00 20.65 -6.40
N ALA A 559 -44.09 21.20 -7.20
CA ALA A 559 -43.05 20.42 -7.87
C ALA A 559 -41.98 19.88 -6.90
N PHE A 560 -41.58 20.65 -5.87
CA PHE A 560 -40.71 20.14 -4.81
C PHE A 560 -41.40 19.07 -3.96
N GLN A 561 -42.66 19.27 -3.58
CA GLN A 561 -43.45 18.25 -2.88
C GLN A 561 -43.55 16.96 -3.69
N MET A 562 -43.72 17.08 -5.01
CA MET A 562 -43.74 15.93 -5.91
C MET A 562 -42.39 15.22 -5.98
N THR A 563 -41.27 15.97 -5.91
CA THR A 563 -39.92 15.37 -5.82
C THR A 563 -39.80 14.50 -4.57
N CYS A 564 -40.22 15.02 -3.41
CA CYS A 564 -40.26 14.29 -2.15
C CYS A 564 -41.16 13.04 -2.21
N LYS A 565 -42.33 13.16 -2.84
CA LYS A 565 -43.33 12.09 -2.92
C LYS A 565 -42.93 10.97 -3.87
N LEU A 566 -42.42 11.31 -5.06
CA LEU A 566 -42.10 10.32 -6.09
C LEU A 566 -40.75 9.65 -5.87
N TYR A 567 -39.81 10.34 -5.23
CA TYR A 567 -38.42 9.88 -5.08
C TYR A 567 -37.93 9.97 -3.62
N PRO A 568 -38.62 9.38 -2.64
CA PRO A 568 -38.36 9.62 -1.21
C PRO A 568 -36.96 9.20 -0.74
N LYS A 569 -36.30 8.27 -1.46
CA LYS A 569 -34.95 7.79 -1.17
C LYS A 569 -33.84 8.57 -1.91
N SER A 570 -34.18 9.56 -2.75
CA SER A 570 -33.20 10.34 -3.51
C SER A 570 -32.61 11.49 -2.69
N SER A 571 -31.33 11.81 -2.91
CA SER A 571 -30.70 13.01 -2.34
C SER A 571 -31.39 14.30 -2.79
N TYR A 572 -32.01 14.31 -3.98
CA TYR A 572 -32.81 15.44 -4.45
C TYR A 572 -34.10 15.63 -3.65
N ALA A 573 -34.69 14.56 -3.10
CA ALA A 573 -35.84 14.68 -2.22
C ALA A 573 -35.46 15.30 -0.87
N SER A 574 -34.33 14.93 -0.28
CA SER A 574 -33.81 15.58 0.93
C SER A 574 -33.54 17.06 0.69
N ARG A 575 -32.96 17.42 -0.45
CA ARG A 575 -32.73 18.82 -0.85
C ARG A 575 -34.04 19.58 -1.05
N ALA A 576 -35.04 18.96 -1.70
CA ALA A 576 -36.36 19.56 -1.90
C ALA A 576 -37.09 19.80 -0.57
N HIS A 577 -37.01 18.83 0.35
CA HIS A 577 -37.58 18.95 1.68
C HIS A 577 -36.95 20.09 2.47
N ALA A 578 -35.61 20.14 2.52
CA ALA A 578 -34.89 21.22 3.18
C ALA A 578 -35.30 22.58 2.61
N TYR A 579 -35.35 22.71 1.28
CA TYR A 579 -35.75 23.95 0.61
C TYR A 579 -37.18 24.38 0.94
N LEU A 580 -38.14 23.44 0.92
CA LEU A 580 -39.52 23.69 1.31
C LEU A 580 -39.65 24.17 2.75
N GLN A 581 -38.85 23.59 3.65
CA GLN A 581 -38.84 23.97 5.05
C GLN A 581 -38.22 25.35 5.26
N THR A 582 -37.07 25.64 4.64
CA THR A 582 -36.36 26.92 4.87
C THR A 582 -37.04 28.10 4.20
N GLU A 583 -37.44 27.96 2.94
CA GLU A 583 -37.94 29.10 2.15
C GLU A 583 -39.45 29.30 2.28
N TYR A 584 -40.19 28.21 2.52
CA TYR A 584 -41.65 28.25 2.53
C TYR A 584 -42.26 27.84 3.87
N GLY A 585 -41.47 27.40 4.86
CA GLY A 585 -41.97 26.93 6.15
C GLY A 585 -42.79 25.64 6.05
N ILE A 586 -42.67 24.89 4.94
CA ILE A 586 -43.48 23.71 4.66
C ILE A 586 -42.69 22.46 5.03
N ASN A 587 -43.20 21.72 6.01
CA ASN A 587 -42.65 20.43 6.39
C ASN A 587 -43.30 19.29 5.59
N VAL A 588 -42.51 18.42 4.97
CA VAL A 588 -43.00 17.30 4.15
C VAL A 588 -42.48 15.98 4.70
N THR A 589 -43.35 15.05 5.08
CA THR A 589 -42.90 13.72 5.51
C THR A 589 -42.36 12.92 4.33
N LEU A 590 -41.04 12.67 4.32
CA LEU A 590 -40.43 11.71 3.42
C LEU A 590 -40.83 10.32 3.92
N GLY A 591 -41.81 9.69 3.27
CA GLY A 591 -42.43 8.45 3.75
C GLY A 591 -41.38 7.40 4.12
N GLY A 592 -41.44 6.91 5.36
CA GLY A 592 -40.67 5.76 5.81
C GLY A 592 -41.01 4.53 4.96
N SER A 593 -39.99 3.84 4.46
CA SER A 593 -40.15 2.64 3.65
C SER A 593 -40.86 1.53 4.42
N THR A 594 -42.03 1.10 3.95
CA THR A 594 -42.37 -0.32 3.99
C THR A 594 -41.78 -0.94 2.72
N ASP A 595 -40.75 -1.75 2.89
CA ASP A 595 -40.20 -2.57 1.82
C ASP A 595 -41.28 -3.58 1.36
N LYS A 596 -41.50 -3.69 0.05
CA LYS A 596 -42.13 -4.83 -0.61
C LYS A 596 -41.31 -5.20 -1.83
#